data_AF-A0A382FYD9-F1
#
_entry.id   AF-A0A382FYD9-F1
#
_cell.length_a   1.000
_cell.length_b   1.000
_cell.length_c   1.000
_cell.angle_alpha   90.00
_cell.angle_beta   90.00
_cell.angle_gamma   90.00
#
_symmetry.space_group_name_H-M   'P 1'
#
loop_
_entity.id
_entity.type
_entity.pdbx_description
1 polymer ?
#
loop_
_entity_poly.entity_id
_entity_poly.type
_entity_poly.pdbx_seq_one_letter_code
_entity_poly.pdbx_strand_id
1 'polypeptide(L)'
;MLSINPFAILADTVSPIYMQSFVVLMVLLIAVGTLLDIVHKKNVKYFFENAKKAKLSATKTLSTVKKISVISKTIVSDIATTSELGAGKRRVAHLLGMYGTILFWIASAIMIYCYSSPSS
;
A
#
# COMPACT_ATOMS: atom_id res chain seq x y z
N MET A 1 26.01 -18.43 12.07
CA MET A 1 24.54 -18.43 11.86
C MET A 1 24.06 -17.29 10.97
N LEU A 2 24.67 -16.09 11.01
CA LEU A 2 24.28 -14.97 10.11
C LEU A 2 24.56 -15.18 8.61
N SER A 3 25.44 -16.11 8.23
CA SER A 3 25.72 -16.45 6.82
C SER A 3 24.91 -17.62 6.27
N ILE A 4 24.11 -18.28 7.10
CA ILE A 4 23.26 -19.39 6.65
C ILE A 4 21.90 -18.79 6.39
N ASN A 5 21.55 -18.59 5.11
CA ASN A 5 20.22 -18.17 4.72
C ASN A 5 19.27 -19.39 4.83
N PRO A 6 18.37 -19.44 5.82
CA PRO A 6 17.45 -20.58 5.99
C PRO A 6 16.46 -20.72 4.82
N PHE A 7 16.32 -19.68 3.99
CA PHE A 7 15.44 -19.67 2.81
C PHE A 7 16.16 -20.08 1.52
N ALA A 8 17.48 -20.32 1.54
CA ALA A 8 18.25 -20.68 0.34
C ALA A 8 17.74 -21.96 -0.33
N ILE A 9 17.46 -23.00 0.47
CA ILE A 9 16.91 -24.28 -0.02
C ILE A 9 15.52 -24.08 -0.63
N LEU A 10 14.73 -23.14 -0.09
CA LEU A 10 13.38 -22.86 -0.58
C LEU A 10 13.42 -22.17 -1.95
N ALA A 11 14.41 -21.31 -2.19
CA ALA A 11 14.64 -20.67 -3.48
C ALA A 11 15.10 -21.67 -4.56
N ASP A 12 15.83 -22.71 -4.17
CA ASP A 12 16.25 -23.78 -5.09
C ASP A 12 15.13 -24.77 -5.42
N THR A 13 14.19 -24.97 -4.50
CA THR A 13 13.13 -26.00 -4.64
C THR A 13 11.82 -25.46 -5.20
N VAL A 14 11.53 -24.17 -5.01
CA VAL A 14 10.28 -23.54 -5.46
C VAL A 14 10.55 -22.65 -6.65
N SER A 15 9.90 -22.95 -7.79
CA SER A 15 10.03 -22.11 -8.98
C SER A 15 9.56 -20.67 -8.69
N PRO A 16 10.28 -19.65 -9.19
CA PRO A 16 9.94 -18.25 -8.94
C PRO A 16 8.52 -17.86 -9.37
N ILE A 17 7.95 -18.54 -10.38
CA ILE A 17 6.57 -18.34 -10.85
C ILE A 17 5.55 -18.59 -9.72
N TYR A 18 5.78 -19.58 -8.86
CA TYR A 18 4.88 -19.90 -7.75
C TYR A 18 4.96 -18.84 -6.66
N MET A 19 6.16 -18.35 -6.34
CA MET A 19 6.33 -17.28 -5.35
C MET A 19 5.68 -15.96 -5.81
N GLN A 20 5.85 -15.59 -7.07
CA GLN A 20 5.20 -14.40 -7.64
C GLN A 20 3.68 -14.52 -7.65
N SER A 21 3.14 -15.62 -8.16
CA SER A 21 1.69 -15.87 -8.22
C SER A 21 1.05 -15.89 -6.83
N PHE A 22 1.76 -16.42 -5.82
CA PHE A 22 1.31 -16.40 -4.43
C PHE A 22 1.11 -14.98 -3.90
N VAL A 23 2.06 -14.06 -4.16
CA VAL A 23 1.93 -12.65 -3.73
C VAL A 23 0.74 -11.98 -4.42
N VAL A 24 0.53 -12.23 -5.73
CA VAL A 24 -0.63 -11.70 -6.46
C VAL A 24 -1.94 -12.24 -5.87
N LEU A 25 -2.03 -13.54 -5.62
CA LEU A 25 -3.19 -14.16 -4.97
C LEU A 25 -3.44 -13.61 -3.57
N MET A 26 -2.38 -13.36 -2.79
CA MET A 26 -2.51 -12.77 -1.46
C MET A 26 -3.14 -11.38 -1.52
N VAL A 27 -2.68 -10.51 -2.43
CA VAL A 27 -3.26 -9.17 -2.63
C VAL A 27 -4.72 -9.26 -3.06
N LEU A 28 -5.04 -10.19 -3.97
CA LEU A 28 -6.41 -10.41 -4.43
C LEU A 28 -7.33 -10.84 -3.28
N LEU A 29 -6.88 -11.80 -2.45
CA LEU A 29 -7.64 -12.27 -1.29
C LEU A 29 -7.84 -11.17 -0.25
N ILE A 30 -6.85 -10.30 -0.03
CA ILE A 30 -7.00 -9.13 0.85
C ILE A 30 -8.08 -8.20 0.31
N ALA A 31 -8.07 -7.89 -0.98
CA ALA A 31 -9.06 -7.02 -1.61
C ALA A 31 -10.47 -7.62 -1.49
N VAL A 32 -10.62 -8.91 -1.81
CA VAL A 32 -11.90 -9.63 -1.69
C VAL A 32 -12.38 -9.68 -0.24
N GLY A 33 -11.50 -10.03 0.70
CA GLY A 33 -11.82 -10.07 2.13
C GLY A 33 -12.27 -8.71 2.67
N THR A 34 -11.61 -7.63 2.24
CA THR A 34 -11.98 -6.27 2.61
C THR A 34 -13.36 -5.87 2.05
N LEU A 35 -13.64 -6.20 0.79
CA LEU A 35 -14.95 -5.95 0.19
C LEU A 35 -16.05 -6.73 0.90
N LEU A 36 -15.80 -8.02 1.18
CA LEU A 36 -16.73 -8.85 1.95
C LEU A 36 -16.94 -8.30 3.37
N ASP A 37 -15.90 -7.82 4.05
CA ASP A 37 -16.01 -7.22 5.39
C ASP A 37 -16.88 -5.96 5.38
N ILE A 38 -16.70 -5.07 4.38
CA ILE A 38 -17.51 -3.86 4.24
C ILE A 38 -18.98 -4.20 3.97
N VAL A 39 -19.23 -5.19 3.10
CA VAL A 39 -20.59 -5.67 2.78
C VAL A 39 -21.23 -6.34 4.00
N HIS A 40 -20.49 -7.22 4.68
CA HIS A 40 -20.95 -7.95 5.87
C HIS A 40 -21.31 -6.99 7.01
N LYS A 41 -20.46 -5.99 7.26
CA LYS A 41 -20.70 -4.95 8.28
C LYS A 41 -21.80 -3.95 7.91
N LYS A 42 -22.39 -4.04 6.71
CA LYS A 42 -23.40 -3.09 6.18
C LYS A 42 -22.92 -1.63 6.14
N ASN A 43 -21.60 -1.40 6.26
CA ASN A 43 -20.99 -0.07 6.21
C ASN A 43 -21.10 0.58 4.83
N VAL A 44 -21.42 -0.20 3.80
CA VAL A 44 -21.64 0.26 2.42
C VAL A 44 -22.60 1.46 2.37
N LYS A 45 -23.72 1.42 3.12
CA LYS A 45 -24.70 2.51 3.13
C LYS A 45 -24.09 3.82 3.65
N TYR A 46 -23.27 3.73 4.71
CA TYR A 46 -22.57 4.88 5.26
C TYR A 46 -21.56 5.47 4.27
N PHE A 47 -20.82 4.63 3.54
CA PHE A 47 -19.88 5.10 2.51
C PHE A 47 -20.61 5.82 1.35
N PHE A 48 -21.74 5.29 0.89
CA PHE A 48 -22.53 5.94 -0.16
C PHE A 48 -23.16 7.27 0.30
N GLU A 49 -23.73 7.32 1.50
CA GLU A 49 -24.27 8.57 2.04
C GLU A 49 -23.18 9.61 2.29
N ASN A 50 -22.02 9.21 2.81
CA ASN A 50 -20.89 10.10 3.02
C ASN A 50 -20.29 10.59 1.70
N ALA A 51 -20.16 9.72 0.70
CA ALA A 51 -19.72 10.11 -0.64
C ALA A 51 -20.71 11.08 -1.31
N LYS A 52 -22.02 10.86 -1.14
CA LYS A 52 -23.06 11.77 -1.63
C LYS A 52 -22.99 13.12 -0.92
N LYS A 53 -22.85 13.14 0.41
CA LYS A 53 -22.64 14.38 1.19
C LYS A 53 -21.38 15.11 0.75
N ALA A 54 -20.25 14.40 0.63
CA ALA A 54 -18.99 14.99 0.17
C ALA A 54 -19.09 15.56 -1.25
N LYS A 55 -19.85 14.91 -2.14
CA LYS A 55 -20.13 15.41 -3.50
C LYS A 55 -21.00 16.67 -3.50
N LEU A 56 -21.98 16.76 -2.59
CA LEU A 56 -22.86 17.93 -2.45
C LEU A 56 -22.17 19.11 -1.74
N SER A 57 -21.27 18.84 -0.79
CA SER A 57 -20.45 19.84 -0.10
C SER A 57 -19.24 20.30 -0.92
N ALA A 58 -19.01 19.71 -2.10
CA ALA A 58 -17.89 20.07 -2.96
C ALA A 58 -18.06 21.48 -3.53
N THR A 59 -17.25 22.43 -3.04
CA THR A 59 -17.31 23.84 -3.43
C THR A 59 -16.67 24.11 -4.80
N LYS A 60 -15.86 23.17 -5.32
CA LYS A 60 -15.19 23.29 -6.63
C LYS A 60 -15.19 21.98 -7.41
N THR A 61 -15.68 22.03 -8.65
CA THR A 61 -15.59 20.94 -9.62
C THR A 61 -14.28 21.07 -10.40
N LEU A 62 -13.26 20.33 -9.98
CA LEU A 62 -11.97 20.31 -10.68
C LEU A 62 -12.02 19.37 -11.90
N SER A 63 -11.37 19.76 -13.00
CA SER A 63 -11.14 18.84 -14.13
C SER A 63 -10.20 17.71 -13.70
N THR A 64 -10.26 16.56 -14.39
CA THR A 64 -9.52 15.33 -14.05
C THR A 64 -8.02 15.57 -13.83
N VAL A 65 -7.41 16.43 -14.65
CA VAL A 65 -5.97 16.77 -14.55
C VAL A 65 -5.66 17.57 -13.29
N LYS A 66 -6.50 18.56 -12.96
CA LYS A 66 -6.29 19.39 -11.76
C LYS A 66 -6.61 18.63 -10.47
N LYS A 67 -7.54 17.66 -10.52
CA LYS A 67 -7.76 16.69 -9.43
C LYS A 67 -6.51 15.87 -9.15
N ILE A 68 -5.88 15.28 -10.16
CA ILE A 68 -4.66 14.47 -9.99
C ILE A 68 -3.53 15.31 -9.40
N SER A 69 -3.33 16.55 -9.87
CA SER A 69 -2.30 17.45 -9.35
C SER A 69 -2.54 17.84 -7.88
N VAL A 70 -3.78 18.14 -7.50
CA VAL A 70 -4.12 18.47 -6.11
C VAL A 70 -3.99 17.23 -5.22
N ILE A 71 -4.50 16.07 -5.65
CA ILE A 71 -4.37 14.80 -4.92
C ILE A 71 -2.89 14.45 -4.72
N SER A 72 -2.06 14.56 -5.76
CA SER A 72 -0.62 14.33 -5.65
C SER A 72 0.04 15.27 -4.64
N LYS A 73 -0.29 16.57 -4.68
CA LYS A 73 0.23 17.54 -3.69
C LYS A 73 -0.23 17.23 -2.26
N THR A 74 -1.50 16.85 -2.08
CA THR A 74 -2.07 16.50 -0.78
C THR A 74 -1.47 15.19 -0.25
N ILE A 75 -1.31 14.18 -1.10
CA ILE A 75 -0.61 12.94 -0.75
C ILE A 75 0.82 13.25 -0.33
N VAL A 76 1.54 14.06 -1.11
CA VAL A 76 2.91 14.43 -0.75
C VAL A 76 2.94 15.24 0.54
N SER A 77 2.06 16.22 0.75
CA SER A 77 2.07 17.01 1.99
C SER A 77 1.68 16.17 3.21
N ASP A 78 0.60 15.39 3.12
CA ASP A 78 0.03 14.69 4.27
C ASP A 78 0.80 13.41 4.59
N ILE A 79 1.20 12.64 3.56
CA ILE A 79 2.04 11.45 3.74
C ILE A 79 3.46 11.87 4.07
N ALA A 80 4.06 12.85 3.38
CA ALA A 80 5.47 13.14 3.63
C ALA A 80 5.73 13.82 4.96
N THR A 81 4.75 14.55 5.48
CA THR A 81 4.91 15.23 6.75
C THR A 81 4.20 14.53 7.90
N THR A 82 3.30 13.57 7.68
CA THR A 82 2.38 13.07 8.72
C THR A 82 1.89 14.26 9.55
N SER A 83 1.30 15.25 8.86
CA SER A 83 0.88 16.54 9.42
C SER A 83 -0.10 16.38 10.59
N GLU A 84 -0.73 15.21 10.70
CA GLU A 84 -1.63 14.77 11.77
C GLU A 84 -0.93 14.41 13.10
N LEU A 85 0.35 14.05 13.08
CA LEU A 85 1.11 13.81 14.31
C LEU A 85 1.83 15.09 14.72
N GLY A 86 1.39 15.67 15.84
CA GLY A 86 2.03 16.84 16.46
C GLY A 86 3.57 16.74 16.56
N ALA A 87 4.23 17.89 16.65
CA ALA A 87 5.69 17.99 16.61
C ALA A 87 6.39 17.19 17.73
N GLY A 88 7.50 16.49 17.39
CA GLY A 88 8.37 15.84 18.38
C GLY A 88 9.05 14.55 17.90
N LYS A 89 9.79 13.91 18.82
CA LYS A 89 10.53 12.64 18.58
C LYS A 89 9.64 11.50 18.08
N ARG A 90 8.37 11.48 18.49
CA ARG A 90 7.36 10.50 18.05
C ARG A 90 7.03 10.63 16.56
N ARG A 91 6.96 11.85 16.02
CA ARG A 91 6.69 12.09 14.58
C ARG A 91 7.82 11.56 13.71
N VAL A 92 9.07 11.79 14.11
CA VAL A 92 10.25 11.28 13.38
C VAL A 92 10.27 9.75 13.37
N ALA A 93 9.96 9.10 14.50
CA ALA A 93 9.89 7.65 14.56
C ALA A 93 8.78 7.07 13.65
N HIS A 94 7.59 7.68 13.65
CA HIS A 94 6.51 7.27 12.75
C HIS A 94 6.84 7.51 11.28
N LEU A 95 7.46 8.65 10.93
CA LEU A 95 7.91 8.92 9.57
C LEU A 95 8.96 7.90 9.14
N LEU A 96 9.98 7.65 9.96
CA LEU A 96 11.03 6.69 9.65
C LEU A 96 10.47 5.27 9.49
N GLY A 97 9.52 4.87 10.34
CA GLY A 97 8.85 3.57 10.23
C GLY A 97 7.94 3.45 9.00
N MET A 98 7.15 4.48 8.70
CA MET A 98 6.29 4.52 7.52
C MET A 98 7.13 4.47 6.24
N TYR A 99 8.16 5.31 6.11
CA TYR A 99 9.07 5.31 4.97
C TYR A 99 9.89 4.03 4.87
N GLY A 100 10.36 3.49 6.00
CA GLY A 100 11.04 2.20 6.03
C GLY A 100 10.15 1.07 5.50
N THR A 101 8.87 1.08 5.84
CA THR A 101 7.89 0.10 5.35
C THR A 101 7.62 0.27 3.85
N ILE A 102 7.49 1.52 3.37
CA ILE A 102 7.30 1.81 1.94
C ILE A 102 8.50 1.34 1.13
N LEU A 103 9.73 1.67 1.56
CA LEU A 103 10.96 1.23 0.90
C LEU A 103 11.08 -0.29 0.92
N PHE A 104 10.74 -0.93 2.04
CA PHE A 104 10.74 -2.38 2.16
C PHE A 104 9.77 -3.04 1.17
N TRP A 105 8.55 -2.52 1.01
CA TRP A 105 7.59 -3.04 0.04
C TRP A 105 8.05 -2.86 -1.41
N ILE A 106 8.59 -1.69 -1.75
CA ILE A 106 9.13 -1.42 -3.09
C ILE A 106 10.30 -2.37 -3.39
N ALA A 107 11.26 -2.47 -2.48
CA ALA A 107 12.41 -3.37 -2.65
C ALA A 107 11.95 -4.84 -2.76
N SER A 108 10.97 -5.26 -1.95
CA SER A 108 10.41 -6.61 -2.02
C SER A 108 9.76 -6.88 -3.38
N ALA A 109 8.96 -5.95 -3.90
CA ALA A 109 8.37 -6.08 -5.23
C ALA A 109 9.45 -6.18 -6.32
N ILE A 110 10.49 -5.33 -6.26
CA ILE A 110 11.59 -5.38 -7.22
C ILE A 110 12.33 -6.73 -7.14
N MET A 111 12.66 -7.21 -5.94
CA MET A 111 13.35 -8.50 -5.82
C MET A 111 12.49 -9.67 -6.30
N ILE A 112 11.20 -9.67 -5.96
CA ILE A 112 10.28 -10.77 -6.30
C ILE A 112 9.94 -10.80 -7.79
N TYR A 113 9.79 -9.65 -8.45
CA TYR A 113 9.36 -9.61 -9.85
C TYR A 113 10.51 -9.37 -10.84
N CYS A 114 11.53 -8.58 -10.47
CA CYS A 114 12.64 -8.23 -11.38
C CYS A 114 13.89 -9.09 -11.21
N TYR A 115 14.18 -9.62 -10.01
CA TYR A 115 15.39 -10.42 -9.72
C TYR A 115 15.06 -11.88 -9.39
N SER A 116 14.01 -12.39 -10.00
CA SER A 116 13.47 -13.72 -9.72
C SER A 116 14.18 -14.86 -10.44
N SER A 117 14.97 -14.55 -11.48
CA SER A 117 15.68 -15.59 -12.25
C SER A 117 17.14 -15.70 -11.78
N PRO A 118 17.71 -16.91 -11.72
CA PRO A 118 19.12 -17.10 -11.35
C PRO A 118 20.13 -16.53 -12.37
N SER A 119 19.66 -16.06 -13.53
CA SER A 119 20.45 -15.38 -14.56
C SER A 119 20.26 -13.85 -14.58
N SER A 120 19.54 -13.28 -13.61
CA SER A 120 19.25 -11.83 -13.48
C SER A 120 20.28 -11.10 -12.64
#